data_AF-A0A8H4QHT5-F1
#
_entry.id   AF-A0A8H4QHT5-F1
#
_cell.length_a   1.000
_cell.length_b   1.000
_cell.length_c   1.000
_cell.angle_alpha   90.00
_cell.angle_beta   90.00
_cell.angle_gamma   90.00
#
_symmetry.space_group_name_H-M   'P 1'
#
loop_
_entity.id
_entity.type
_entity.pdbx_description
1 polymer ?
#
loop_
_entity_poly.entity_id
_entity_poly.type
_entity_poly.pdbx_seq_one_letter_code
_entity_poly.pdbx_strand_id
1 'polypeptide(L)'
;MAYGKKEADNRRFVPSIRSIFYLISFILIFGLTCAELGLVSQQIHKYGRFAENWASLQYRNVVGLLLCAVLVSLLITIFHFWLSVSFIAFFSLILSVFFGIGGGVIRTTTPFRRSCGTPTQNYPEKWQRFAGECTRIVAMQGISWSLFALYFFLLVGSLAYLFRISPRPTPGGFYGSHTRSVV
;
A
#
# COMPACT_ATOMS: atom_id res chain seq x y z
N MET A 1 -0.89 -37.64 25.13
CA MET A 1 -1.04 -36.82 23.91
C MET A 1 -2.35 -36.06 24.01
N ALA A 2 -2.30 -34.77 24.35
CA ALA A 2 -3.50 -33.95 24.45
C ALA A 2 -3.97 -33.57 23.04
N TYR A 3 -5.16 -34.02 22.67
CA TYR A 3 -5.85 -33.69 21.43
C TYR A 3 -6.09 -32.16 21.42
N GLY A 4 -5.36 -31.43 20.58
CA GLY A 4 -5.56 -29.99 20.43
C GLY A 4 -6.95 -29.73 19.86
N LYS A 5 -7.88 -29.26 20.71
CA LYS A 5 -9.16 -28.72 20.26
C LYS A 5 -8.86 -27.63 19.22
N LYS A 6 -9.12 -27.90 17.94
CA LYS A 6 -9.18 -26.85 16.92
C LYS A 6 -10.44 -26.04 17.22
N GLU A 7 -10.27 -24.86 17.82
CA GLU A 7 -11.36 -23.89 17.96
C GLU A 7 -11.91 -23.57 16.57
N ALA A 8 -13.19 -23.86 16.35
CA ALA A 8 -13.89 -23.46 15.14
C ALA A 8 -13.98 -21.94 15.12
N ASP A 9 -13.25 -21.32 14.19
CA ASP A 9 -13.19 -19.87 13.97
C ASP A 9 -14.52 -19.39 13.33
N ASN A 10 -15.60 -19.37 14.12
CA ASN A 10 -16.88 -18.80 13.72
C ASN A 10 -16.81 -17.27 13.77
N ARG A 11 -16.06 -16.67 12.83
CA ARG A 11 -16.01 -15.21 12.64
C ARG A 11 -17.32 -14.71 12.06
N ARG A 12 -18.36 -14.58 12.90
CA ARG A 12 -19.53 -13.79 12.53
C ARG A 12 -19.06 -12.34 12.45
N PHE A 13 -19.06 -11.76 11.25
CA PHE A 13 -18.74 -10.34 11.06
C PHE A 13 -19.66 -9.52 11.96
N VAL A 14 -19.07 -8.79 12.90
CA VAL A 14 -19.83 -7.85 13.72
C VAL A 14 -19.53 -6.44 13.22
N PRO A 15 -20.55 -5.74 12.69
CA PRO A 15 -20.40 -4.36 12.27
C PRO A 15 -20.15 -3.48 13.50
N SER A 16 -18.89 -3.19 13.73
CA SER A 16 -18.39 -2.22 14.70
C SER A 16 -17.76 -1.09 13.89
N ILE A 17 -17.74 0.13 14.44
CA ILE A 17 -17.04 1.27 13.84
C ILE A 17 -15.61 0.87 13.41
N ARG A 18 -14.93 0.06 14.23
CA ARG A 18 -13.60 -0.46 13.93
C ARG A 18 -13.56 -1.38 12.71
N SER A 19 -14.48 -2.33 12.59
CA SER A 19 -14.51 -3.26 11.44
C SER A 19 -14.91 -2.54 10.15
N ILE A 20 -15.78 -1.52 10.24
CA ILE A 20 -16.12 -0.64 9.12
C ILE A 20 -14.89 0.15 8.65
N PHE A 21 -14.13 0.76 9.57
CA PHE A 21 -12.90 1.49 9.20
C PHE A 21 -11.85 0.59 8.58
N TYR A 22 -11.67 -0.64 9.08
CA TYR A 22 -10.75 -1.59 8.44
C TYR A 22 -11.24 -2.00 7.05
N LEU A 23 -12.52 -2.30 6.89
CA LEU A 23 -13.09 -2.65 5.59
C LEU A 23 -12.89 -1.53 4.57
N ILE A 24 -13.20 -0.28 4.93
CA ILE A 24 -12.97 0.90 4.09
C ILE A 24 -11.48 1.02 3.74
N SER A 25 -10.60 0.86 4.73
CA SER A 25 -9.15 0.94 4.51
C SER A 25 -8.68 -0.12 3.52
N PHE A 26 -9.10 -1.38 3.66
CA PHE A 26 -8.73 -2.45 2.74
C PHE A 26 -9.28 -2.23 1.32
N ILE A 27 -10.51 -1.72 1.18
CA ILE A 27 -11.08 -1.36 -0.13
C ILE A 27 -10.29 -0.23 -0.79
N LEU A 28 -9.96 0.82 -0.03
CA LEU A 28 -9.16 1.95 -0.54
C LEU A 28 -7.75 1.51 -0.93
N ILE A 29 -7.08 0.72 -0.09
CA ILE A 29 -5.75 0.16 -0.39
C ILE A 29 -5.82 -0.68 -1.66
N PHE A 30 -6.82 -1.56 -1.79
CA PHE A 30 -6.98 -2.39 -2.98
C PHE A 30 -7.16 -1.54 -4.24
N GLY A 31 -8.09 -0.58 -4.23
CA GLY A 31 -8.35 0.30 -5.37
C GLY A 31 -7.13 1.12 -5.79
N LEU A 32 -6.44 1.72 -4.83
CA LEU A 32 -5.22 2.49 -5.09
C LEU A 32 -4.06 1.61 -5.56
N THR A 33 -3.94 0.39 -5.04
CA THR A 33 -2.91 -0.56 -5.46
C THR A 33 -3.13 -1.02 -6.91
N CYS A 34 -4.38 -1.31 -7.29
CA CYS A 34 -4.74 -1.61 -8.68
C CYS A 34 -4.42 -0.43 -9.62
N ALA A 35 -4.74 0.79 -9.21
CA ALA A 35 -4.40 1.99 -9.98
C ALA A 35 -2.88 2.15 -10.15
N GLU A 36 -2.11 2.04 -9.06
CA GLU A 36 -0.65 2.15 -9.09
C GLU A 36 -0.02 1.05 -9.94
N LEU A 37 -0.53 -0.19 -9.86
CA LEU A 37 -0.07 -1.30 -10.71
C LEU A 37 -0.21 -0.97 -12.19
N GLY A 38 -1.35 -0.40 -12.61
CA GLY A 38 -1.55 0.02 -14.00
C GLY A 38 -0.55 1.09 -14.44
N LEU A 39 -0.33 2.11 -13.62
CA LEU A 39 0.60 3.21 -13.94
C LEU A 39 2.06 2.73 -14.00
N VAL A 40 2.49 1.96 -13.00
CA VAL A 40 3.85 1.40 -12.90
C VAL A 40 4.11 0.39 -14.02
N SER A 41 3.17 -0.52 -14.28
CA SER A 41 3.30 -1.52 -15.35
C SER A 41 3.45 -0.84 -16.71
N GLN A 42 2.65 0.20 -16.99
CA GLN A 42 2.75 0.95 -18.23
C GLN A 42 4.14 1.61 -18.40
N GLN A 43 4.69 2.21 -17.35
CA GLN A 43 6.04 2.80 -17.38
C GLN A 43 7.10 1.73 -17.68
N ILE A 44 7.03 0.59 -17.01
CA ILE A 44 8.00 -0.50 -17.20
C ILE A 44 7.92 -1.09 -18.62
N HIS A 45 6.71 -1.31 -19.15
CA HIS A 45 6.57 -1.81 -20.52
C HIS A 45 7.03 -0.80 -21.57
N LYS A 46 6.82 0.51 -21.33
CA LYS A 46 7.21 1.57 -22.27
C LYS A 46 8.72 1.77 -22.34
N TYR A 47 9.40 1.78 -21.20
CA TYR A 47 10.83 2.12 -21.13
C TYR A 47 11.74 0.89 -21.01
N GLY A 48 11.21 -0.28 -20.66
CA GLY A 48 11.95 -1.54 -20.66
C GLY A 48 13.11 -1.59 -19.65
N ARG A 49 14.08 -2.48 -19.92
CA ARG A 49 15.16 -2.84 -18.96
C ARG A 49 16.40 -1.96 -19.06
N PHE A 50 16.58 -1.24 -20.16
CA PHE A 50 17.81 -0.52 -20.46
C PHE A 50 17.88 0.82 -19.72
N ALA A 51 19.04 1.19 -19.18
CA ALA A 51 19.18 2.36 -18.30
C ALA A 51 18.99 3.69 -19.05
N GLU A 52 19.46 3.73 -20.30
CA GLU A 52 19.35 4.84 -21.25
C GLU A 52 17.90 5.24 -21.55
N ASN A 53 16.94 4.34 -21.38
CA ASN A 53 15.52 4.62 -21.58
C ASN A 53 14.90 5.40 -20.40
N TRP A 54 15.58 5.50 -19.26
CA TRP A 54 15.10 6.18 -18.05
C TRP A 54 15.80 7.52 -17.83
N ALA A 55 15.11 8.53 -17.28
CA ALA A 55 15.72 9.83 -16.95
C ALA A 55 16.82 9.72 -15.88
N SER A 56 16.70 8.76 -14.97
CA SER A 56 17.69 8.47 -13.95
C SER A 56 17.55 7.02 -13.46
N LEU A 57 18.66 6.45 -12.96
CA LEU A 57 18.65 5.12 -12.33
C LEU A 57 17.81 5.10 -11.05
N GLN A 58 17.78 6.21 -10.30
CA GLN A 58 16.94 6.35 -9.12
C GLN A 58 15.44 6.22 -9.48
N TYR A 59 15.01 6.87 -10.57
CA TYR A 59 13.63 6.77 -11.03
C TYR A 59 13.29 5.36 -11.52
N ARG A 60 14.18 4.71 -12.27
CA ARG A 60 14.00 3.31 -12.66
C ARG A 60 13.84 2.36 -11.47
N ASN A 61 14.74 2.48 -10.49
CA ASN A 61 14.74 1.61 -9.33
C ASN A 61 13.52 1.84 -8.43
N VAL A 62 13.07 3.08 -8.27
CA VAL A 62 11.87 3.36 -7.47
C VAL A 62 10.61 2.83 -8.15
N VAL A 63 10.50 2.90 -9.48
CA VAL A 63 9.38 2.30 -10.22
C VAL A 63 9.38 0.78 -10.06
N GLY A 64 10.55 0.13 -10.05
CA GLY A 64 10.68 -1.30 -9.72
C GLY A 64 10.31 -1.64 -8.28
N LEU A 65 10.69 -0.79 -7.31
CA LEU A 65 10.31 -0.93 -5.90
C LEU A 65 8.79 -0.83 -5.75
N LEU A 66 8.16 0.15 -6.41
CA LEU A 66 6.71 0.32 -6.42
C LEU A 66 6.01 -0.88 -7.04
N LEU A 67 6.54 -1.47 -8.13
CA LEU A 67 6.00 -2.71 -8.69
C LEU A 67 5.98 -3.83 -7.66
N CYS A 68 7.10 -4.04 -6.96
CA CYS A 68 7.18 -5.05 -5.91
C CYS A 68 6.18 -4.75 -4.77
N ALA A 69 6.10 -3.49 -4.33
CA ALA A 69 5.19 -3.06 -3.28
C ALA A 69 3.73 -3.27 -3.66
N VAL A 70 3.31 -2.95 -4.88
CA VAL A 70 1.92 -3.16 -5.32
C VAL A 70 1.57 -4.63 -5.46
N LEU A 71 2.50 -5.48 -5.90
CA LEU A 71 2.27 -6.92 -5.96
C LEU A 71 2.06 -7.50 -4.56
N VAL A 72 2.96 -7.19 -3.62
CA VAL A 72 2.82 -7.64 -2.22
C VAL A 72 1.54 -7.06 -1.60
N SER A 73 1.24 -5.78 -1.83
CA SER A 73 -0.01 -5.14 -1.39
C SER A 73 -1.26 -5.86 -1.90
N LEU A 74 -1.30 -6.26 -3.17
CA LEU A 74 -2.40 -7.03 -3.75
C LEU A 74 -2.56 -8.40 -3.07
N LEU A 75 -1.46 -9.12 -2.85
CA LEU A 75 -1.52 -10.39 -2.14
C LEU A 75 -2.08 -10.20 -0.72
N ILE A 76 -1.60 -9.19 0.02
CA ILE A 76 -2.08 -8.91 1.37
C ILE A 76 -3.56 -8.54 1.35
N THR A 77 -4.01 -7.65 0.46
CA THR A 77 -5.40 -7.21 0.38
C THR A 77 -6.36 -8.31 -0.06
N ILE A 78 -5.96 -9.22 -0.95
CA ILE A 78 -6.80 -10.36 -1.34
C ILE A 78 -6.91 -11.37 -0.19
N PHE A 79 -5.79 -11.69 0.46
CA PHE A 79 -5.76 -12.72 1.50
C PHE A 79 -6.04 -12.19 2.92
N HIS A 80 -6.31 -10.89 3.11
CA HIS A 80 -6.36 -10.25 4.43
C HIS A 80 -7.33 -10.92 5.44
N PHE A 81 -8.41 -11.55 4.96
CA PHE A 81 -9.34 -12.30 5.81
C PHE A 81 -8.71 -13.52 6.51
N TRP A 82 -7.69 -14.10 5.88
CA TRP A 82 -6.99 -15.30 6.35
C TRP A 82 -5.71 -14.99 7.12
N LEU A 83 -5.25 -13.73 7.10
CA LEU A 83 -4.00 -13.32 7.70
C LEU A 83 -4.20 -12.94 9.19
N SER A 84 -3.17 -13.22 9.99
CA SER A 84 -3.14 -12.78 11.38
C SER A 84 -2.86 -11.29 11.48
N VAL A 85 -3.30 -10.67 12.58
CA VAL A 85 -3.07 -9.24 12.82
C VAL A 85 -1.57 -8.91 12.88
N SER A 86 -0.75 -9.79 13.47
CA SER A 86 0.71 -9.63 13.51
C SER A 86 1.33 -9.64 12.13
N PHE A 87 0.86 -10.52 11.24
CA PHE A 87 1.33 -10.59 9.87
C PHE A 87 0.97 -9.32 9.08
N ILE A 88 -0.28 -8.85 9.22
CA ILE A 88 -0.72 -7.59 8.60
C ILE A 88 0.07 -6.40 9.16
N ALA A 89 0.36 -6.34 10.46
CA ALA A 89 1.17 -5.28 11.05
C ALA A 89 2.59 -5.26 10.45
N PHE A 90 3.25 -6.42 10.38
CA PHE A 90 4.59 -6.53 9.80
C PHE A 90 4.64 -6.07 8.34
N PHE A 91 3.72 -6.55 7.50
CA PHE A 91 3.66 -6.13 6.10
C PHE A 91 3.23 -4.68 5.93
N SER A 92 2.39 -4.15 6.83
CA SER A 92 2.02 -2.73 6.80
C SER A 92 3.22 -1.82 7.06
N LEU A 93 4.15 -2.22 7.93
CA LEU A 93 5.42 -1.51 8.11
C LEU A 93 6.25 -1.50 6.82
N ILE A 94 6.48 -2.68 6.23
CA ILE A 94 7.28 -2.81 5.00
C ILE A 94 6.66 -1.99 3.87
N LEU A 95 5.36 -2.16 3.63
CA LEU A 95 4.65 -1.47 2.55
C LEU A 95 4.58 0.03 2.78
N SER A 96 4.37 0.49 4.03
CA SER A 96 4.45 1.91 4.35
C SER A 96 5.82 2.48 3.98
N VAL A 97 6.91 1.83 4.38
CA VAL A 97 8.27 2.28 4.02
C VAL A 97 8.47 2.29 2.50
N PHE A 98 8.03 1.25 1.79
CA PHE A 98 8.23 1.16 0.34
C PHE A 98 7.44 2.23 -0.42
N PHE A 99 6.17 2.45 -0.08
CA PHE A 99 5.35 3.50 -0.69
C PHE A 99 5.81 4.91 -0.29
N GLY A 100 6.30 5.10 0.94
CA GLY A 100 6.86 6.35 1.43
C GLY A 100 8.15 6.73 0.69
N ILE A 101 9.10 5.78 0.56
CA ILE A 101 10.31 5.95 -0.26
C ILE A 101 9.91 6.15 -1.73
N GLY A 102 8.93 5.39 -2.21
CA GLY A 102 8.34 5.51 -3.54
C GLY A 102 7.94 6.94 -3.90
N GLY A 103 7.00 7.49 -3.13
CA GLY A 103 6.51 8.86 -3.32
C GLY A 103 7.58 9.91 -3.05
N GLY A 104 8.47 9.67 -2.07
CA GLY A 104 9.57 10.58 -1.72
C GLY A 104 10.61 10.71 -2.84
N VAL A 105 11.09 9.60 -3.40
CA VAL A 105 12.07 9.59 -4.48
C VAL A 105 11.46 10.15 -5.77
N ILE A 106 10.22 9.80 -6.13
CA ILE A 106 9.56 10.40 -7.29
C ILE A 106 9.48 11.93 -7.12
N ARG A 107 9.15 12.42 -5.92
CA ARG A 107 9.08 13.85 -5.63
C ARG A 107 10.42 14.56 -5.78
N THR A 108 11.51 13.98 -5.29
CA THR A 108 12.83 14.62 -5.29
C THR A 108 13.53 14.51 -6.64
N THR A 109 13.36 13.41 -7.35
CA THR A 109 14.09 13.12 -8.59
C THR A 109 13.42 13.68 -9.85
N THR A 110 12.10 13.79 -9.84
CA THR A 110 11.35 14.29 -11.00
C THR A 110 11.06 15.78 -10.88
N PRO A 111 11.11 16.55 -11.99
CA PRO A 111 10.77 17.96 -12.00
C PRO A 111 9.26 18.19 -12.08
N PHE A 112 8.47 17.12 -12.24
CA PHE A 112 7.02 17.20 -12.41
C PHE A 112 6.33 17.58 -11.10
N ARG A 113 5.39 18.52 -11.19
CA ARG A 113 4.66 19.11 -10.06
C ARG A 113 3.18 19.18 -10.42
N ARG A 114 2.37 19.84 -9.59
CA ARG A 114 0.91 19.95 -9.79
C ARG A 114 0.51 20.52 -11.17
N SER A 115 1.36 21.32 -11.81
CA SER A 115 1.13 21.89 -13.14
C SER A 115 1.90 21.10 -14.21
N CYS A 116 1.17 20.29 -14.99
CA CYS A 116 1.71 19.54 -16.14
C CYS A 116 1.57 20.28 -17.48
N GLY A 117 1.25 21.57 -17.46
CA GLY A 117 1.13 22.42 -18.65
C GLY A 117 2.40 23.20 -19.02
N THR A 118 3.54 22.91 -18.37
CA THR A 118 4.79 23.61 -18.66
C THR A 118 5.34 23.17 -20.02
N PRO A 119 5.78 24.10 -20.89
CA PRO A 119 6.42 23.76 -22.15
C PRO A 119 7.60 22.80 -21.96
N THR A 120 7.75 21.81 -22.85
CA THR A 120 8.77 20.76 -22.76
C THR A 120 10.18 21.31 -22.57
N GLN A 121 10.50 22.43 -23.22
CA GLN A 121 11.81 23.08 -23.20
C GLN A 121 12.22 23.57 -21.80
N ASN A 122 11.26 23.82 -20.92
CA ASN A 122 11.52 24.30 -19.56
C ASN A 122 11.87 23.15 -18.59
N TYR A 123 11.71 21.89 -19.00
CA TYR A 123 12.17 20.76 -18.21
C TYR A 123 13.66 20.49 -18.45
N PRO A 124 14.39 19.97 -17.43
CA PRO A 124 15.76 19.49 -17.63
C PRO A 124 15.82 18.47 -18.76
N GLU A 125 16.87 18.53 -19.58
CA GLU A 125 17.03 17.75 -20.83
C GLU A 125 16.66 16.27 -20.67
N LYS A 126 17.18 15.60 -19.63
CA LYS A 126 16.89 14.19 -19.31
C LYS A 126 15.41 13.86 -19.07
N TRP A 127 14.61 14.85 -18.70
CA TRP A 127 13.18 14.73 -18.38
C TRP A 127 12.26 15.22 -19.50
N GLN A 128 12.78 15.88 -20.54
CA GLN A 128 11.96 16.45 -21.62
C GLN A 128 11.14 15.38 -22.35
N ARG A 129 11.73 14.20 -22.61
CA ARG A 129 11.01 13.06 -23.21
C ARG A 129 9.87 12.50 -22.36
N PHE A 130 9.80 12.86 -21.08
CA PHE A 130 8.75 12.47 -20.14
C PHE A 130 7.72 13.58 -19.92
N ALA A 131 7.81 14.73 -20.62
CA ALA A 131 6.90 15.85 -20.44
C ALA A 131 5.42 15.45 -20.66
N GLY A 132 5.15 14.64 -21.69
CA GLY A 132 3.80 14.09 -21.95
C GLY A 132 3.32 13.08 -20.90
N GLU A 133 4.21 12.63 -20.01
CA GLU A 133 3.93 11.67 -18.93
C GLU A 133 3.82 12.34 -17.55
N CYS A 134 3.89 13.67 -17.50
CA CYS A 134 3.87 14.43 -16.24
C CYS A 134 2.67 14.04 -15.36
N THR A 135 1.45 14.01 -15.91
CA THR A 135 0.23 13.68 -15.16
C THR A 135 0.32 12.29 -14.56
N ARG A 136 0.90 11.33 -15.30
CA ARG A 136 1.07 9.95 -14.84
C ARG A 136 2.07 9.86 -13.69
N ILE A 137 3.22 10.53 -13.81
CA ILE A 137 4.25 10.53 -12.78
C ILE A 137 3.77 11.21 -11.50
N VAL A 138 3.01 12.30 -11.63
CA VAL A 138 2.39 12.99 -10.49
C VAL A 138 1.30 12.14 -9.86
N ALA A 139 0.50 11.41 -10.65
CA ALA A 139 -0.49 10.46 -10.14
C ALA A 139 0.18 9.33 -9.34
N MET A 140 1.24 8.72 -9.87
CA MET A 140 2.04 7.71 -9.15
C MET A 140 2.57 8.24 -7.81
N GLN A 141 3.08 9.48 -7.81
CA GLN A 141 3.54 10.13 -6.60
C GLN A 141 2.41 10.28 -5.58
N GLY A 142 1.23 10.75 -6.00
CA GLY A 142 0.07 10.97 -5.14
C GLY A 142 -0.50 9.67 -4.57
N ILE A 143 -0.60 8.64 -5.40
CA ILE A 143 -1.07 7.32 -4.98
C ILE A 143 -0.07 6.68 -4.01
N SER A 144 1.24 6.78 -4.28
CA SER A 144 2.29 6.31 -3.36
C SER A 144 2.17 6.96 -1.97
N TRP A 145 1.99 8.28 -1.89
CA TRP A 145 1.78 8.96 -0.61
C TRP A 145 0.48 8.54 0.09
N SER A 146 -0.58 8.27 -0.68
CA SER A 146 -1.87 7.82 -0.16
C SER A 146 -1.77 6.40 0.42
N LEU A 147 -1.11 5.48 -0.30
CA LEU A 147 -0.84 4.12 0.16
C LEU A 147 0.09 4.12 1.37
N PHE A 148 1.11 4.99 1.41
CA PHE A 148 1.94 5.20 2.60
C PHE A 148 1.08 5.53 3.82
N ALA A 149 0.20 6.53 3.71
CA ALA A 149 -0.65 6.96 4.82
C ALA A 149 -1.61 5.85 5.27
N LEU A 150 -2.27 5.17 4.33
CA LEU A 150 -3.19 4.07 4.65
C LEU A 150 -2.48 2.92 5.36
N TYR A 151 -1.32 2.49 4.86
CA TYR A 151 -0.53 1.45 5.52
C TYR A 151 0.05 1.88 6.86
N PHE A 152 0.41 3.15 7.01
CA PHE A 152 0.86 3.71 8.28
C PHE A 152 -0.26 3.70 9.33
N PHE A 153 -1.47 4.15 8.97
CA PHE A 153 -2.62 4.08 9.86
C PHE A 153 -3.02 2.63 10.20
N LEU A 154 -2.96 1.72 9.21
CA LEU A 154 -3.19 0.30 9.43
C LEU A 154 -2.16 -0.31 10.38
N LEU A 155 -0.89 0.07 10.25
CA LEU A 155 0.18 -0.31 11.17
C LEU A 155 -0.10 0.17 12.59
N VAL A 156 -0.35 1.47 12.78
CA VAL A 156 -0.62 2.04 14.11
C VAL A 156 -1.84 1.39 14.75
N GLY A 157 -2.93 1.21 13.98
CA GLY A 157 -4.13 0.52 14.45
C GLY A 157 -3.89 -0.95 14.81
N SER A 158 -3.03 -1.65 14.08
CA SER A 158 -2.67 -3.04 14.36
C SER A 158 -1.77 -3.16 15.59
N LEU A 159 -0.79 -2.26 15.75
CA LEU A 159 0.08 -2.21 16.93
C LEU A 159 -0.70 -1.86 18.20
N ALA A 160 -1.61 -0.89 18.14
CA ALA A 160 -2.46 -0.54 19.27
C ALA A 160 -3.30 -1.73 19.75
N TYR A 161 -3.76 -2.58 18.83
CA TYR A 161 -4.44 -3.83 19.15
C TYR A 161 -3.49 -4.88 19.76
N LEU A 162 -2.31 -5.08 19.16
CA LEU A 162 -1.32 -6.08 19.63
C LEU A 162 -0.79 -5.75 21.02
N PHE A 163 -0.49 -4.48 21.31
CA PHE A 163 -0.03 -4.02 22.62
C PHE A 163 -1.15 -3.84 23.63
N ARG A 164 -2.41 -4.15 23.27
CA ARG A 164 -3.59 -4.00 24.13
C ARG A 164 -3.72 -2.60 24.74
N ILE A 165 -3.37 -1.56 23.99
CA ILE A 165 -3.50 -0.15 24.40
C ILE A 165 -4.99 0.28 24.42
N SER A 166 -5.92 -0.66 24.22
CA SER A 166 -7.35 -0.38 24.21
C SER A 166 -7.94 -0.42 25.63
N PRO A 167 -8.70 0.61 26.05
CA PRO A 167 -9.32 0.67 27.38
C PRO A 167 -10.41 -0.39 27.59
N ARG A 168 -10.84 -1.09 26.52
CA ARG A 168 -11.75 -2.23 26.60
C ARG A 168 -11.11 -3.45 25.95
N PRO A 169 -11.10 -4.63 26.60
CA PRO A 169 -10.59 -5.85 26.00
C PRO A 169 -11.47 -6.23 24.80
N THR A 170 -11.00 -5.97 23.58
CA THR A 170 -11.71 -6.31 22.35
C THR A 170 -11.42 -7.76 21.92
N PRO A 171 -12.44 -8.53 21.54
CA PRO A 171 -12.33 -9.92 21.11
C PRO A 171 -12.04 -10.01 19.61
N GLY A 172 -11.09 -10.87 19.22
CA GLY A 172 -10.96 -11.45 17.88
C GLY A 172 -10.64 -10.51 16.71
N GLY A 173 -9.38 -10.47 16.28
CA GLY A 173 -8.94 -10.06 14.93
C GLY A 173 -9.42 -8.69 14.44
N PHE A 174 -9.50 -8.52 13.11
CA PHE A 174 -10.01 -7.30 12.46
C PHE A 174 -11.56 -7.24 12.41
N TYR A 175 -12.23 -8.41 12.51
CA TYR A 175 -13.65 -8.57 12.18
C TYR A 175 -14.49 -9.34 13.22
N GLY A 176 -13.92 -9.74 14.38
CA GLY A 176 -14.56 -10.66 15.34
C GLY A 176 -15.28 -10.03 16.54
N SER A 177 -16.07 -10.85 17.25
CA SER A 177 -16.93 -10.51 18.39
C SER A 177 -16.64 -11.34 19.65
N HIS A 178 -17.09 -10.84 20.82
CA HIS A 178 -16.99 -11.46 22.16
C HIS A 178 -18.16 -12.42 22.28
N THR A 179 -18.01 -13.66 21.83
CA THR A 179 -18.87 -14.73 22.36
C THR A 179 -18.18 -16.07 22.12
N ARG A 180 -17.71 -16.63 23.24
CA ARG A 180 -17.12 -17.95 23.43
C ARG A 180 -18.26 -18.95 23.70
N SER A 181 -18.23 -20.14 23.11
CA SER A 181 -18.76 -21.35 23.74
C SER A 181 -18.33 -22.59 22.97
N VAL A 182 -17.39 -23.36 23.52
CA VAL A 182 -17.31 -24.79 23.25
C VAL A 182 -17.54 -25.45 24.60
N VAL A 183 -18.72 -26.02 24.77
CA VAL A 183 -18.99 -27.09 25.75
C VAL A 183 -18.04 -28.24 25.45
#